data_AF-A0AAU5DX54-F1
#
_entry.id   AF-A0AAU5DX54-F1
#
_cell.length_a   1.000
_cell.length_b   1.000
_cell.length_c   1.000
_cell.angle_alpha   90.00
_cell.angle_beta   90.00
_cell.angle_gamma   90.00
#
_symmetry.space_group_name_H-M   'P 1'
#
loop_
_entity.id
_entity.type
_entity.pdbx_description
1 polymer ?
#
loop_
_entity_poly.entity_id
_entity_poly.type
_entity_poly.pdbx_seq_one_letter_code
_entity_poly.pdbx_strand_id
1 'polypeptide(L)'
;MRRTRLLRRQVVTAVALAAAVTVVGCTQQKATPDPGVYPGDAPPTPARTLPGLTATKPPSASQWPSEAQLADQAPALAEPKVIAPGYRVDDFLTGLAGRWDVSLGKQRLIDAPGDSNVWHFTGSAAGGGEQQLSIAGVPTKQGDIIGFSCLVDADRSKSEAFLKDCAKTGIPNWDNERAVAWLSTAKQQVDAVYSKERRPVVSSMFLSEKAHALLRRSGPTSDSTGTYELSVTGGGVAENS
;
A
#
# COMPACT_ATOMS: atom_id res chain seq x y z
N MET A 1 -0.27 -2.47 68.82
CA MET A 1 0.02 -3.89 68.56
C MET A 1 -0.94 -4.44 67.51
N ARG A 2 -0.43 -5.30 66.63
CA ARG A 2 -1.07 -5.95 65.45
C ARG A 2 -2.47 -6.53 65.70
N ARG A 3 -3.36 -6.48 64.69
CA ARG A 3 -3.64 -7.62 63.77
C ARG A 3 -4.76 -7.32 62.76
N THR A 4 -4.41 -7.51 61.50
CA THR A 4 -5.24 -7.65 60.29
C THR A 4 -6.15 -8.89 60.36
N ARG A 5 -7.38 -8.82 59.83
CA ARG A 5 -8.04 -9.95 59.13
C ARG A 5 -8.96 -9.47 58.01
N LEU A 6 -8.73 -10.06 56.83
CA LEU A 6 -9.50 -10.00 55.59
C LEU A 6 -10.79 -10.82 55.68
N LEU A 7 -11.85 -10.38 55.00
CA LEU A 7 -12.96 -11.20 54.48
C LEU A 7 -13.40 -10.57 53.14
N ARG A 8 -12.90 -11.07 52.00
CA ARG A 8 -13.59 -11.95 51.04
C ARG A 8 -15.07 -11.62 50.81
N ARG A 9 -15.40 -11.10 49.63
CA ARG A 9 -16.66 -11.37 48.92
C ARG A 9 -16.35 -11.79 47.49
N GLN A 10 -16.63 -13.05 47.19
CA GLN A 10 -16.75 -13.60 45.84
C GLN A 10 -18.15 -13.25 45.33
N VAL A 11 -18.26 -12.83 44.06
CA VAL A 11 -19.51 -12.96 43.30
C VAL A 11 -19.13 -13.56 41.95
N VAL A 12 -19.54 -14.82 41.78
CA VAL A 12 -19.56 -15.56 40.52
C VAL A 12 -20.93 -15.28 39.89
N THR A 13 -20.96 -14.96 38.60
CA THR A 13 -22.17 -15.13 37.81
C THR A 13 -21.81 -15.52 36.39
N ALA A 14 -22.04 -16.79 36.08
CA ALA A 14 -22.23 -17.31 34.74
C ALA A 14 -23.71 -17.18 34.39
N VAL A 15 -24.04 -16.73 33.17
CA VAL A 15 -25.37 -16.95 32.58
C VAL A 15 -25.21 -17.35 31.11
N ALA A 16 -25.98 -18.37 30.76
CA ALA A 16 -25.87 -19.27 29.63
C ALA A 16 -26.39 -18.72 28.28
N LEU A 17 -26.04 -19.48 27.23
CA LEU A 17 -26.62 -19.41 25.89
C LEU A 17 -28.15 -19.53 25.88
N ALA A 18 -28.79 -18.78 24.99
CA ALA A 18 -30.01 -19.22 24.32
C ALA A 18 -30.06 -18.65 22.89
N ALA A 19 -30.18 -19.54 21.91
CA ALA A 19 -30.45 -19.22 20.52
C ALA A 19 -31.97 -19.20 20.28
N ALA A 20 -32.47 -18.26 19.48
CA ALA A 20 -33.70 -18.41 18.71
C ALA A 20 -33.72 -17.43 17.53
N VAL A 21 -34.05 -17.99 16.36
CA VAL A 21 -34.25 -17.33 15.06
C VAL A 21 -35.75 -17.05 14.89
N THR A 22 -36.14 -15.89 14.35
CA THR A 22 -37.01 -15.72 13.16
C THR A 22 -37.43 -14.25 12.97
N VAL A 23 -37.97 -13.97 11.79
CA VAL A 23 -37.81 -12.78 10.94
C VAL A 23 -39.12 -11.95 10.86
N VAL A 24 -38.99 -10.72 10.35
CA VAL A 24 -39.97 -9.88 9.60
C VAL A 24 -40.63 -8.73 10.38
N GLY A 25 -40.47 -7.50 9.84
CA GLY A 25 -41.44 -6.41 10.01
C GLY A 25 -40.85 -5.01 10.15
N CYS A 26 -40.69 -4.29 9.04
CA CYS A 26 -40.19 -2.92 8.93
C CYS A 26 -41.05 -1.86 9.65
N THR A 27 -40.45 -0.80 10.20
CA THR A 27 -40.51 0.60 9.69
C THR A 27 -39.87 1.63 10.64
N GLN A 28 -39.33 2.68 10.00
CA GLN A 28 -38.95 4.02 10.49
C GLN A 28 -37.56 4.29 11.11
N GLN A 29 -36.66 4.69 10.21
CA GLN A 29 -35.94 5.97 10.20
C GLN A 29 -35.05 6.35 11.39
N LYS A 30 -33.73 6.17 11.19
CA LYS A 30 -32.71 7.13 11.64
C LYS A 30 -31.56 7.16 10.64
N ALA A 31 -31.18 8.37 10.25
CA ALA A 31 -30.15 8.68 9.28
C ALA A 31 -28.79 8.04 9.64
N THR A 32 -28.20 7.37 8.67
CA THR A 32 -26.84 6.80 8.74
C THR A 32 -25.84 7.79 8.13
N PRO A 33 -24.63 7.96 8.70
CA PRO A 33 -23.54 8.65 8.04
C PRO A 33 -23.04 7.86 6.82
N ASP A 34 -22.67 8.64 5.81
CA ASP A 34 -22.19 8.29 4.48
C ASP A 34 -20.94 7.38 4.47
N PRO A 35 -20.98 6.17 3.89
CA PRO A 35 -19.77 5.42 3.54
C PRO A 35 -19.26 5.92 2.18
N GLY A 36 -18.09 6.57 2.21
CA GLY A 36 -17.41 7.13 1.04
C GLY A 36 -17.51 6.27 -0.22
N VAL A 37 -18.16 6.84 -1.21
CA VAL A 37 -18.47 6.32 -2.54
C VAL A 37 -17.18 6.08 -3.35
N TYR A 38 -16.94 4.83 -3.76
CA TYR A 38 -16.27 4.52 -5.01
C TYR A 38 -17.35 4.47 -6.13
N PRO A 39 -17.19 5.18 -7.26
CA PRO A 39 -18.23 5.22 -8.29
C PRO A 39 -18.18 4.00 -9.22
N GLY A 40 -19.22 3.16 -9.16
CA GLY A 40 -19.79 2.31 -10.21
C GLY A 40 -21.31 2.27 -9.94
N ASP A 41 -22.26 2.31 -10.88
CA ASP A 41 -22.34 1.74 -12.21
C ASP A 41 -23.27 2.61 -13.09
N ALA A 42 -22.90 2.85 -14.35
CA ALA A 42 -23.85 3.25 -15.39
C ALA A 42 -23.68 2.30 -16.60
N PRO A 43 -24.77 1.91 -17.28
CA PRO A 43 -24.72 0.90 -18.36
C PRO A 43 -23.90 1.38 -19.57
N PRO A 44 -23.27 0.46 -20.33
CA PRO A 44 -22.36 0.82 -21.41
C PRO A 44 -23.10 1.40 -22.63
N THR A 45 -22.74 2.63 -23.00
CA THR A 45 -23.02 3.24 -24.31
C THR A 45 -22.17 2.54 -25.39
N PRO A 46 -22.67 2.30 -26.62
CA PRO A 46 -21.91 1.57 -27.64
C PRO A 46 -20.58 2.25 -28.01
N ALA A 47 -19.57 1.41 -28.21
CA ALA A 47 -18.16 1.76 -28.35
C ALA A 47 -17.86 2.75 -29.48
N ARG A 48 -17.16 3.83 -29.13
CA ARG A 48 -16.43 4.66 -30.08
C ARG A 48 -15.04 4.04 -30.26
N THR A 49 -14.77 3.48 -31.44
CA THR A 49 -13.46 2.93 -31.80
C THR A 49 -12.37 3.99 -31.60
N LEU A 50 -11.52 3.83 -30.58
CA LEU A 50 -10.30 4.60 -30.44
C LEU A 50 -9.21 4.00 -31.34
N PRO A 51 -8.37 4.81 -32.01
CA PRO A 51 -7.30 4.31 -32.86
C PRO A 51 -6.36 3.40 -32.05
N GLY A 52 -5.99 2.26 -32.62
CA GLY A 52 -5.17 1.23 -31.97
C GLY A 52 -3.87 1.80 -31.41
N LEU A 53 -3.69 1.67 -30.10
CA LEU A 53 -2.44 1.97 -29.41
C LEU A 53 -1.45 0.85 -29.74
N THR A 54 -0.46 1.16 -30.56
CA THR A 54 0.72 0.30 -30.74
C THR A 54 1.45 0.19 -29.41
N ALA A 55 1.67 -1.04 -28.93
CA ALA A 55 2.43 -1.32 -27.73
C ALA A 55 3.87 -0.79 -27.89
N THR A 56 4.17 0.35 -27.28
CA THR A 56 5.51 0.92 -27.22
C THR A 56 6.32 0.09 -26.21
N LYS A 57 7.53 -0.34 -26.61
CA LYS A 57 8.51 -1.02 -25.74
C LYS A 57 8.54 -0.29 -24.38
N PRO A 58 8.48 -1.00 -23.23
CA PRO A 58 8.53 -0.34 -21.94
C PRO A 58 9.83 0.46 -21.83
N PRO A 59 9.79 1.62 -21.16
CA PRO A 59 10.94 2.48 -21.03
C PRO A 59 12.07 1.73 -20.33
N SER A 60 13.27 2.11 -20.69
CA SER A 60 14.51 1.69 -20.06
C SER A 60 14.80 2.50 -18.81
N ALA A 61 15.62 1.95 -17.90
CA ALA A 61 16.07 2.66 -16.70
C ALA A 61 16.59 4.07 -17.03
N SER A 62 17.29 4.20 -18.16
CA SER A 62 17.82 5.45 -18.70
C SER A 62 16.77 6.47 -19.16
N GLN A 63 15.52 6.05 -19.35
CA GLN A 63 14.41 6.95 -19.70
C GLN A 63 13.63 7.41 -18.46
N TRP A 64 13.91 6.85 -17.28
CA TRP A 64 13.31 7.34 -16.04
C TRP A 64 13.96 8.66 -15.61
N PRO A 65 13.18 9.66 -15.16
CA PRO A 65 13.70 10.92 -14.67
C PRO A 65 14.71 10.75 -13.52
N SER A 66 15.77 11.56 -13.53
CA SER A 66 16.72 11.66 -12.43
C SER A 66 16.21 12.48 -11.24
N GLU A 67 15.13 13.25 -11.44
CA GLU A 67 14.50 14.11 -10.44
C GLU A 67 13.01 13.78 -10.31
N ALA A 68 12.40 14.20 -9.21
CA ALA A 68 10.96 14.05 -9.03
C ALA A 68 10.18 14.90 -10.03
N GLN A 69 9.05 14.38 -10.49
CA GLN A 69 8.17 15.06 -11.44
C GLN A 69 6.71 14.66 -11.21
N LEU A 70 5.80 15.32 -11.91
CA LEU A 70 4.38 14.99 -11.85
C LEU A 70 4.14 13.56 -12.34
N ALA A 71 3.26 12.84 -11.66
CA ALA A 71 3.03 11.42 -11.93
C ALA A 71 2.46 11.16 -13.33
N ASP A 72 1.71 12.10 -13.91
CA ASP A 72 1.18 12.03 -15.27
C ASP A 72 2.24 12.30 -16.36
N GLN A 73 3.43 12.76 -15.96
CA GLN A 73 4.59 12.94 -16.84
C GLN A 73 5.57 11.76 -16.77
N ALA A 74 5.34 10.82 -15.84
CA ALA A 74 6.18 9.63 -15.67
C ALA A 74 6.07 8.68 -16.86
N PRO A 75 7.20 8.10 -17.32
CA PRO A 75 7.15 6.99 -18.26
C PRO A 75 6.30 5.84 -17.70
N ALA A 76 5.58 5.12 -18.56
CA ALA A 76 4.84 3.93 -18.15
C ALA A 76 5.80 2.81 -17.70
N LEU A 77 5.53 2.08 -16.64
CA LEU A 77 6.41 0.98 -16.22
C LEU A 77 6.21 -0.27 -17.08
N ALA A 78 7.24 -1.12 -17.16
CA ALA A 78 7.12 -2.45 -17.73
C ALA A 78 6.19 -3.35 -16.91
N GLU A 79 5.70 -4.43 -17.53
CA GLU A 79 5.00 -5.48 -16.79
C GLU A 79 5.86 -6.01 -15.62
N PRO A 80 5.32 -6.03 -14.40
CA PRO A 80 6.01 -6.55 -13.23
C PRO A 80 6.41 -8.02 -13.38
N LYS A 81 7.56 -8.38 -12.81
CA LYS A 81 8.04 -9.77 -12.73
C LYS A 81 8.18 -10.20 -11.28
N VAL A 82 8.31 -11.51 -11.06
CA VAL A 82 8.70 -12.04 -9.75
C VAL A 82 10.06 -11.46 -9.35
N ILE A 83 10.14 -10.87 -8.14
CA ILE A 83 11.36 -10.25 -7.60
C ILE A 83 12.48 -11.29 -7.48
N ALA A 84 12.19 -12.39 -6.81
CA ALA A 84 13.10 -13.53 -6.71
C ALA A 84 12.27 -14.79 -6.40
N PRO A 85 12.49 -15.91 -7.11
CA PRO A 85 11.85 -17.18 -6.76
C PRO A 85 12.12 -17.56 -5.30
N GLY A 86 11.08 -17.91 -4.55
CA GLY A 86 11.21 -18.26 -3.13
C GLY A 86 11.29 -17.07 -2.16
N TYR A 87 11.36 -15.84 -2.66
CA TYR A 87 11.12 -14.64 -1.84
C TYR A 87 9.60 -14.50 -1.64
N ARG A 88 9.13 -15.07 -0.53
CA ARG A 88 7.71 -15.12 -0.18
C ARG A 88 7.27 -13.86 0.55
N VAL A 89 5.98 -13.56 0.40
CA VAL A 89 5.25 -12.56 1.20
C VAL A 89 5.56 -12.71 2.69
N ASP A 90 5.62 -13.95 3.14
CA ASP A 90 5.46 -14.31 4.54
C ASP A 90 6.67 -13.93 5.40
N ASP A 91 7.90 -13.90 4.88
CA ASP A 91 9.08 -13.69 5.74
C ASP A 91 9.37 -12.20 5.97
N PHE A 92 9.45 -11.41 4.89
CA PHE A 92 9.72 -9.98 5.01
C PHE A 92 8.47 -9.18 5.40
N LEU A 93 7.36 -9.35 4.69
CA LEU A 93 6.19 -8.47 4.89
C LEU A 93 5.46 -8.80 6.18
N THR A 94 5.46 -10.05 6.65
CA THR A 94 4.97 -10.37 8.01
C THR A 94 5.88 -9.77 9.08
N GLY A 95 7.20 -9.82 8.90
CA GLY A 95 8.16 -9.21 9.82
C GLY A 95 8.01 -7.69 9.90
N LEU A 96 7.84 -7.04 8.75
CA LEU A 96 7.55 -5.61 8.64
C LEU A 96 6.20 -5.28 9.29
N ALA A 97 5.15 -6.04 8.96
CA ALA A 97 3.82 -5.84 9.51
C ALA A 97 3.79 -6.01 11.04
N GLY A 98 4.45 -7.03 11.58
CA GLY A 98 4.56 -7.25 13.01
C GLY A 98 5.30 -6.13 13.75
N ARG A 99 6.35 -5.55 13.13
CA ARG A 99 7.08 -4.41 13.69
C ARG A 99 6.22 -3.14 13.78
N TRP A 100 5.33 -2.95 12.82
CA TRP A 100 4.50 -1.76 12.68
C TRP A 100 3.04 -1.95 13.14
N ASP A 101 2.75 -3.07 13.81
CA ASP A 101 1.42 -3.44 14.30
C ASP A 101 0.34 -3.41 13.20
N VAL A 102 0.73 -3.82 12.00
CA VAL A 102 -0.15 -3.94 10.83
C VAL A 102 -0.77 -5.31 10.80
N SER A 103 -2.10 -5.37 10.79
CA SER A 103 -2.82 -6.62 10.59
C SER A 103 -2.96 -6.90 9.10
N LEU A 104 -2.14 -7.80 8.56
CA LEU A 104 -2.25 -8.23 7.16
C LEU A 104 -3.53 -9.06 6.96
N GLY A 105 -4.33 -8.67 5.98
CA GLY A 105 -5.50 -9.41 5.54
C GLY A 105 -5.12 -10.67 4.75
N LYS A 106 -6.12 -11.50 4.48
CA LYS A 106 -5.95 -12.68 3.63
C LYS A 106 -5.69 -12.28 2.18
N GLN A 107 -4.85 -13.05 1.50
CA GLN A 107 -4.68 -12.97 0.06
C GLN A 107 -6.01 -13.25 -0.65
N ARG A 108 -6.37 -12.38 -1.60
CA ARG A 108 -7.58 -12.47 -2.42
C ARG A 108 -7.29 -12.07 -3.86
N LEU A 109 -8.14 -12.53 -4.77
CA LEU A 109 -8.10 -12.12 -6.17
C LEU A 109 -8.89 -10.81 -6.31
N ILE A 110 -8.32 -9.83 -7.01
CA ILE A 110 -8.96 -8.55 -7.31
C ILE A 110 -8.84 -8.22 -8.79
N ASP A 111 -9.73 -7.36 -9.26
CA ASP A 111 -9.55 -6.67 -10.54
C ASP A 111 -8.81 -5.35 -10.27
N ALA A 112 -7.65 -5.19 -10.89
CA ALA A 112 -6.85 -3.98 -10.85
C ALA A 112 -7.01 -3.20 -12.16
N PRO A 113 -6.81 -1.87 -12.18
CA PRO A 113 -6.82 -1.11 -13.42
C PRO A 113 -5.81 -1.68 -14.42
N GLY A 114 -6.28 -2.17 -15.57
CA GLY A 114 -5.45 -2.76 -16.62
C GLY A 114 -5.25 -4.27 -16.51
N ASP A 115 -5.48 -4.89 -15.35
CA ASP A 115 -5.27 -6.31 -15.11
C ASP A 115 -6.42 -6.94 -14.31
N SER A 116 -7.07 -7.94 -14.89
CA SER A 116 -8.03 -8.78 -14.17
C SER A 116 -7.32 -9.91 -13.44
N ASN A 117 -7.90 -10.39 -12.33
CA ASN A 117 -7.42 -11.58 -11.61
C ASN A 117 -6.02 -11.45 -10.98
N VAL A 118 -5.73 -10.31 -10.37
CA VAL A 118 -4.46 -10.07 -9.64
C VAL A 118 -4.60 -10.55 -8.20
N TRP A 119 -3.64 -11.35 -7.72
CA TRP A 119 -3.58 -11.70 -6.30
C TRP A 119 -3.08 -10.52 -5.48
N HIS A 120 -3.75 -10.26 -4.36
CA HIS A 120 -3.47 -9.10 -3.53
C HIS A 120 -3.76 -9.38 -2.06
N PHE A 121 -2.96 -8.82 -1.17
CA PHE A 121 -3.30 -8.67 0.24
C PHE A 121 -2.99 -7.24 0.69
N THR A 122 -3.69 -6.80 1.72
CA THR A 122 -3.48 -5.48 2.34
C THR A 122 -3.65 -5.61 3.83
N GLY A 123 -2.90 -4.81 4.58
CA GLY A 123 -3.11 -4.59 6.00
C GLY A 123 -2.98 -3.12 6.35
N SER A 124 -3.59 -2.73 7.46
CA SER A 124 -3.42 -1.41 8.06
C SER A 124 -3.17 -1.55 9.56
N ALA A 125 -2.50 -0.57 10.14
CA ALA A 125 -2.29 -0.54 11.59
C ALA A 125 -3.63 -0.37 12.33
N ALA A 126 -3.83 -1.10 13.44
CA ALA A 126 -5.06 -1.04 14.22
C ALA A 126 -5.07 0.19 15.15
N GLY A 127 -5.95 1.16 14.88
CA GLY A 127 -6.09 2.37 15.70
C GLY A 127 -6.78 3.47 14.93
N GLY A 128 -8.11 3.57 15.09
CA GLY A 128 -8.99 4.45 14.33
C GLY A 128 -8.68 5.95 14.51
N GLY A 129 -7.93 6.48 13.57
CA GLY A 129 -7.96 7.87 13.11
C GLY A 129 -7.63 7.86 11.63
N GLU A 130 -7.90 8.95 10.91
CA GLU A 130 -7.63 9.17 9.47
C GLU A 130 -6.14 9.02 9.04
N GLN A 131 -5.30 8.38 9.86
CA GLN A 131 -3.86 8.34 9.74
C GLN A 131 -3.38 6.91 9.44
N GLN A 132 -3.37 6.55 8.17
CA GLN A 132 -3.30 5.17 7.70
C GLN A 132 -1.87 4.78 7.30
N LEU A 133 -1.20 4.04 8.18
CA LEU A 133 -0.08 3.19 7.76
C LEU A 133 -0.66 1.90 7.18
N SER A 134 -0.29 1.59 5.95
CA SER A 134 -0.71 0.35 5.31
C SER A 134 0.42 -0.32 4.53
N ILE A 135 0.31 -1.63 4.44
CA ILE A 135 1.19 -2.48 3.65
C ILE A 135 0.28 -3.23 2.69
N ALA A 136 0.62 -3.21 1.41
CA ALA A 136 -0.05 -4.00 0.38
C ALA A 136 0.98 -4.82 -0.38
N GLY A 137 0.57 -5.98 -0.91
CA GLY A 137 1.44 -6.80 -1.72
C GLY A 137 0.70 -7.55 -2.81
N VAL A 138 1.43 -7.81 -3.88
CA VAL A 138 1.00 -8.49 -5.09
C VAL A 138 1.82 -9.77 -5.25
N PRO A 139 1.34 -10.91 -4.72
CA PRO A 139 2.00 -12.19 -4.94
C PRO A 139 1.56 -12.88 -6.25
N THR A 140 2.28 -13.90 -6.66
CA THR A 140 1.80 -14.91 -7.60
C THR A 140 0.80 -15.84 -6.92
N LYS A 141 0.15 -16.71 -7.70
CA LYS A 141 -0.68 -17.80 -7.13
C LYS A 141 0.11 -18.71 -6.18
N GLN A 142 1.41 -18.87 -6.41
CA GLN A 142 2.32 -19.70 -5.62
C GLN A 142 2.84 -18.98 -4.36
N GLY A 143 2.61 -17.66 -4.24
CA GLY A 143 3.02 -16.82 -3.12
C GLY A 143 4.37 -16.11 -3.30
N ASP A 144 4.99 -16.19 -4.49
CA ASP A 144 6.18 -15.39 -4.79
C ASP A 144 5.79 -13.92 -4.97
N ILE A 145 6.57 -12.98 -4.43
CA ILE A 145 6.24 -11.55 -4.57
C ILE A 145 6.58 -11.02 -5.97
N ILE A 146 5.60 -10.37 -6.59
CA ILE A 146 5.78 -9.53 -7.79
C ILE A 146 6.08 -8.08 -7.36
N GLY A 147 5.37 -7.57 -6.35
CA GLY A 147 5.62 -6.25 -5.80
C GLY A 147 4.91 -6.02 -4.48
N PHE A 148 5.27 -4.96 -3.79
CA PHE A 148 4.60 -4.50 -2.59
C PHE A 148 4.65 -2.98 -2.48
N SER A 149 3.75 -2.41 -1.69
CA SER A 149 3.76 -1.00 -1.38
C SER A 149 3.56 -0.74 0.11
N CYS A 150 4.17 0.35 0.57
CA CYS A 150 3.99 0.90 1.89
C CYS A 150 3.38 2.29 1.77
N LEU A 151 2.21 2.48 2.38
CA LEU A 151 1.51 3.75 2.41
C LEU A 151 1.62 4.37 3.80
N VAL A 152 1.92 5.66 3.88
CA VAL A 152 1.88 6.42 5.15
C VAL A 152 1.64 7.91 4.90
N ASP A 153 0.83 8.52 5.75
CA ASP A 153 0.58 9.96 5.67
C ASP A 153 1.84 10.77 5.95
N ALA A 154 1.98 11.90 5.26
CA ALA A 154 3.22 12.65 5.27
C ALA A 154 3.49 13.38 6.59
N ASP A 155 2.46 13.67 7.36
CA ASP A 155 2.50 14.36 8.64
C ASP A 155 2.66 13.42 9.84
N ARG A 156 2.58 12.10 9.63
CA ARG A 156 2.80 11.10 10.68
C ARG A 156 4.21 11.21 11.24
N SER A 157 4.31 11.24 12.58
CA SER A 157 5.57 11.32 13.32
C SER A 157 6.55 10.19 13.03
N LYS A 158 6.07 9.03 12.57
CA LYS A 158 6.88 7.86 12.23
C LYS A 158 6.92 7.55 10.72
N SER A 159 6.44 8.46 9.87
CA SER A 159 6.40 8.26 8.41
C SER A 159 7.78 7.91 7.84
N GLU A 160 8.80 8.68 8.22
CA GLU A 160 10.17 8.44 7.75
C GLU A 160 10.73 7.10 8.23
N ALA A 161 10.53 6.76 9.51
CA ALA A 161 11.01 5.49 10.05
C ALA A 161 10.32 4.30 9.36
N PHE A 162 9.02 4.40 9.08
CA PHE A 162 8.27 3.37 8.38
C PHE A 162 8.76 3.19 6.95
N LEU A 163 8.89 4.27 6.18
CA LEU A 163 9.39 4.20 4.80
C LEU A 163 10.82 3.63 4.73
N LYS A 164 11.68 3.98 5.70
CA LYS A 164 13.04 3.42 5.78
C LYS A 164 13.03 1.91 6.04
N ASP A 165 12.15 1.42 6.90
CA ASP A 165 12.01 -0.02 7.13
C ASP A 165 11.42 -0.72 5.90
N CYS A 166 10.48 -0.08 5.20
CA CYS A 166 9.96 -0.58 3.92
C CYS A 166 11.00 -0.65 2.81
N ALA A 167 11.97 0.28 2.78
CA ALA A 167 13.07 0.26 1.82
C ALA A 167 14.13 -0.83 2.14
N LYS A 168 14.13 -1.39 3.35
CA LYS A 168 15.04 -2.46 3.79
C LYS A 168 14.44 -3.83 3.50
N THR A 169 14.29 -4.14 2.23
CA THR A 169 13.45 -5.24 1.74
C THR A 169 14.02 -6.63 2.01
N GLY A 170 15.33 -6.77 2.18
CA GLY A 170 15.98 -8.09 2.28
C GLY A 170 15.92 -8.90 0.97
N ILE A 171 15.56 -8.26 -0.15
CA ILE A 171 15.62 -8.85 -1.50
C ILE A 171 17.09 -9.20 -1.82
N PRO A 172 17.38 -10.36 -2.45
CA PRO A 172 18.74 -10.69 -2.86
C PRO A 172 19.37 -9.60 -3.74
N ASN A 173 20.62 -9.24 -3.47
CA ASN A 173 21.36 -8.15 -4.14
C ASN A 173 20.71 -6.76 -4.01
N TRP A 174 19.82 -6.58 -3.05
CA TRP A 174 19.28 -5.27 -2.69
C TRP A 174 20.20 -4.57 -1.67
N ASP A 175 20.79 -3.46 -2.09
CA ASP A 175 21.60 -2.64 -1.20
C ASP A 175 20.70 -1.79 -0.31
N ASN A 176 20.46 -2.27 0.91
CA ASN A 176 19.60 -1.63 1.90
C ASN A 176 20.09 -0.21 2.28
N GLU A 177 21.40 0.02 2.33
CA GLU A 177 21.96 1.32 2.72
C GLU A 177 21.78 2.33 1.60
N ARG A 178 22.08 1.93 0.35
CA ARG A 178 21.83 2.76 -0.83
C ARG A 178 20.34 3.02 -1.04
N ALA A 179 19.47 2.04 -0.78
CA ALA A 179 18.02 2.23 -0.88
C ALA A 179 17.52 3.27 0.14
N VAL A 180 18.00 3.23 1.38
CA VAL A 180 17.65 4.23 2.41
C VAL A 180 18.22 5.61 2.09
N ALA A 181 19.44 5.68 1.56
CA ALA A 181 20.05 6.93 1.11
C ALA A 181 19.27 7.54 -0.06
N TRP A 182 18.93 6.72 -1.07
CA TRP A 182 18.06 7.13 -2.18
C TRP A 182 16.71 7.63 -1.68
N LEU A 183 16.06 6.91 -0.76
CA LEU A 183 14.74 7.29 -0.23
C LEU A 183 14.76 8.67 0.41
N SER A 184 15.85 9.01 1.11
CA SER A 184 16.02 10.33 1.73
C SER A 184 16.04 11.45 0.69
N THR A 185 16.80 11.25 -0.41
CA THR A 185 16.84 12.18 -1.54
C THR A 185 15.51 12.24 -2.29
N ALA A 186 14.91 11.07 -2.59
CA ALA A 186 13.63 10.94 -3.28
C ALA A 186 12.52 11.68 -2.53
N LYS A 187 12.47 11.54 -1.20
CA LYS A 187 11.53 12.26 -0.35
C LYS A 187 11.71 13.77 -0.43
N GLN A 188 12.95 14.28 -0.32
CA GLN A 188 13.21 15.71 -0.46
C GLN A 188 12.75 16.27 -1.82
N GLN A 189 13.04 15.56 -2.90
CA GLN A 189 12.63 15.97 -4.25
C GLN A 189 11.10 15.96 -4.41
N VAL A 190 10.45 14.87 -3.97
CA VAL A 190 8.99 14.74 -4.03
C VAL A 190 8.30 15.82 -3.19
N ASP A 191 8.82 16.14 -2.02
CA ASP A 191 8.28 17.19 -1.13
C ASP A 191 8.41 18.57 -1.77
N ALA A 192 9.54 18.86 -2.41
CA ALA A 192 9.78 20.12 -3.09
C ALA A 192 8.84 20.34 -4.27
N VAL A 193 8.53 19.30 -5.05
CA VAL A 193 7.59 19.40 -6.19
C VAL A 193 6.14 19.41 -5.68
N TYR A 194 5.78 18.52 -4.75
CA TYR A 194 4.41 18.40 -4.25
C TYR A 194 3.95 19.68 -3.53
N SER A 195 4.83 20.33 -2.76
CA SER A 195 4.51 21.58 -2.07
C SER A 195 4.16 22.73 -3.02
N LYS A 196 4.74 22.73 -4.24
CA LYS A 196 4.48 23.73 -5.29
C LYS A 196 3.25 23.37 -6.11
N GLU A 197 3.17 22.13 -6.56
CA GLU A 197 2.21 21.70 -7.57
C GLU A 197 0.88 21.21 -6.98
N ARG A 198 0.88 20.71 -5.72
CA ARG A 198 -0.29 20.10 -5.06
C ARG A 198 -0.97 19.01 -5.89
N ARG A 199 -0.17 18.29 -6.68
CA ARG A 199 -0.58 17.20 -7.59
C ARG A 199 0.25 15.95 -7.29
N PRO A 200 -0.20 14.75 -7.70
CA PRO A 200 0.61 13.54 -7.55
C PRO A 200 2.01 13.69 -8.16
N VAL A 201 3.03 13.36 -7.39
CA VAL A 201 4.45 13.42 -7.77
C VAL A 201 5.08 12.05 -7.58
N VAL A 202 5.99 11.67 -8.46
CA VAL A 202 6.83 10.46 -8.34
C VAL A 202 8.30 10.83 -8.36
N SER A 203 9.13 10.10 -7.63
CA SER A 203 10.58 10.27 -7.54
C SER A 203 11.33 9.66 -8.74
N SER A 204 12.65 9.89 -8.77
CA SER A 204 13.57 9.01 -9.50
C SER A 204 13.52 7.58 -8.95
N MET A 205 13.93 6.59 -9.74
CA MET A 205 13.94 5.19 -9.33
C MET A 205 15.21 4.79 -8.59
N PHE A 206 15.05 3.95 -7.59
CA PHE A 206 16.13 3.08 -7.14
C PHE A 206 16.10 1.80 -7.96
N LEU A 207 17.28 1.38 -8.43
CA LEU A 207 17.42 0.20 -9.28
C LEU A 207 18.32 -0.83 -8.62
N SER A 208 17.85 -2.07 -8.66
CA SER A 208 18.61 -3.30 -8.38
C SER A 208 18.44 -4.23 -9.59
N GLU A 209 19.24 -5.30 -9.66
CA GLU A 209 19.25 -6.24 -10.79
C GLU A 209 17.86 -6.85 -11.08
N LYS A 210 17.05 -7.06 -10.05
CA LYS A 210 15.77 -7.78 -10.16
C LYS A 210 14.55 -7.00 -9.68
N ALA A 211 14.75 -5.82 -9.14
CA ALA A 211 13.68 -5.01 -8.60
C ALA A 211 14.02 -3.53 -8.67
N HIS A 212 12.99 -2.71 -8.57
CA HIS A 212 13.13 -1.27 -8.47
C HIS A 212 12.20 -0.72 -7.40
N ALA A 213 12.53 0.47 -6.90
CA ALA A 213 11.65 1.23 -6.01
C ALA A 213 11.40 2.64 -6.53
N LEU A 214 10.22 3.16 -6.22
CA LEU A 214 9.81 4.53 -6.48
C LEU A 214 9.00 5.05 -5.30
N LEU A 215 9.18 6.34 -5.00
CA LEU A 215 8.39 7.04 -4.00
C LEU A 215 7.39 7.95 -4.73
N ARG A 216 6.12 7.80 -4.40
CA ARG A 216 5.05 8.69 -4.84
C ARG A 216 4.53 9.49 -3.65
N ARG A 217 4.13 10.74 -3.87
CA ARG A 217 3.30 11.50 -2.94
C ARG A 217 2.03 11.94 -3.63
N SER A 218 0.89 11.67 -3.02
CA SER A 218 -0.42 12.08 -3.52
C SER A 218 -1.41 12.29 -2.38
N GLY A 219 -2.43 13.09 -2.61
CA GLY A 219 -3.47 13.40 -1.62
C GLY A 219 -4.51 14.31 -2.27
N PRO A 220 -5.73 14.41 -1.71
CA PRO A 220 -6.72 15.36 -2.21
C PRO A 220 -6.13 16.78 -2.16
N THR A 221 -6.48 17.63 -3.13
CA THR A 221 -5.97 19.01 -3.21
C THR A 221 -6.32 19.86 -1.98
N SER A 222 -7.34 19.44 -1.21
CA SER A 222 -7.75 20.04 0.05
C SER A 222 -6.88 19.63 1.26
N ASP A 223 -6.12 18.55 1.16
CA ASP A 223 -5.17 18.12 2.18
C ASP A 223 -3.76 18.58 1.79
N SER A 224 -3.20 19.45 2.61
CA SER A 224 -1.87 20.01 2.38
C SER A 224 -0.73 19.03 2.69
N THR A 225 -1.02 17.91 3.35
CA THR A 225 -0.03 16.92 3.81
C THR A 225 0.11 15.79 2.80
N GLY A 226 -0.97 15.15 2.38
CA GLY A 226 -0.94 14.03 1.45
C GLY A 226 -0.22 12.80 2.02
N THR A 227 -0.14 11.76 1.21
CA THR A 227 0.33 10.43 1.60
C THR A 227 1.51 10.01 0.74
N TYR A 228 2.52 9.41 1.36
CA TYR A 228 3.60 8.71 0.66
C TYR A 228 3.19 7.29 0.32
N GLU A 229 3.55 6.86 -0.88
CA GLU A 229 3.55 5.47 -1.31
C GLU A 229 4.96 5.11 -1.77
N LEU A 230 5.62 4.21 -1.03
CA LEU A 230 6.84 3.56 -1.50
C LEU A 230 6.45 2.24 -2.15
N SER A 231 6.63 2.13 -3.47
CA SER A 231 6.38 0.90 -4.22
C SER A 231 7.71 0.21 -4.53
N VAL A 232 7.76 -1.11 -4.33
CA VAL A 232 8.86 -1.97 -4.74
C VAL A 232 8.31 -3.04 -5.66
N THR A 233 8.85 -3.13 -6.86
CA THR A 233 8.33 -4.00 -7.92
C THR A 233 9.45 -4.80 -8.54
N GLY A 234 9.19 -6.07 -8.82
CA GLY A 234 10.11 -6.96 -9.50
C GLY A 234 10.14 -6.74 -11.00
N GLY A 235 11.28 -7.08 -11.59
CA GLY A 235 11.63 -6.75 -12.96
C GLY A 235 12.56 -5.54 -13.02
N GLY A 236 13.52 -5.61 -13.95
CA GLY A 236 14.30 -4.44 -14.34
C GLY A 236 13.45 -3.50 -15.20
N VAL A 237 13.76 -2.21 -15.15
CA VAL A 237 13.32 -1.25 -16.17
C VAL A 237 14.09 -1.63 -17.44
N ALA A 238 13.40 -2.03 -18.50
CA ALA A 238 14.00 -2.78 -19.61
C ALA A 238 15.34 -2.18 -20.09
N GLU A 239 16.46 -2.85 -19.85
CA GLU A 239 17.72 -2.42 -20.48
C GLU A 239 17.53 -2.54 -21.99
N ASN A 240 17.88 -1.48 -22.72
CA ASN A 240 17.90 -1.57 -24.18
C ASN A 240 18.90 -2.65 -24.57
N SER A 241 18.40 -3.82 -24.96
CA SER A 241 19.11 -4.75 -25.84
C SER A 241 19.36 -4.08 -27.18
#